data_AF-A0A6I4YG06-F1
#
_entry.id   AF-A0A6I4YG06-F1
#
_cell.length_a   1.000
_cell.length_b   1.000
_cell.length_c   1.000
_cell.angle_alpha   90.00
_cell.angle_beta   90.00
_cell.angle_gamma   90.00
#
_symmetry.space_group_name_H-M   'P 1'
#
loop_
_entity.id
_entity.type
_entity.pdbx_description
1 polymer ?
#
loop_
_entity_poly.entity_id
_entity_poly.type
_entity_poly.pdbx_seq_one_letter_code
_entity_poly.pdbx_strand_id
1 'polypeptide(L)'
;MTTRARAKSSPTPTHLPCPVRGCGAVVRRAGESAEHLEPHQIQITANRATHPFPCVCPRAALLEAGRTSAGEWTLAEVRPSQEHREHHNLIAHALVTGQAFRDRAGYSPTNRAADPNSAGMVDAFMTGHNAAIQACVALSTGRVADAQRLAERALAANAAYQGHARAVKRARRADAQVGRWHNAERFWIKLPVTVPAVPGQPPAAPVLRRFQFEFLAVWGTALTLPGAADRAGESAVQRGSNSLTVLNGPDIERDSGIQVGVDGWRQLIDLLTRFDDPGKSGKAPDPLELVWHRDGEGLSLRRHIKQRYPRAVHALEALRRTLTPVPERQKGRGDEPDVHWEAKTPQWVYDAISDPIEREEDQITDIIYGLADALDSYTHGVAVAHDLET
;
A
#
# COMPACT_ATOMS: atom_id res chain seq x y z
N MET A 1 -30.67 -37.09 37.16
CA MET A 1 -29.42 -36.85 37.90
C MET A 1 -28.58 -35.83 37.15
N THR A 2 -28.67 -34.56 37.52
CA THR A 2 -27.90 -33.45 36.94
C THR A 2 -26.60 -33.29 37.72
N THR A 3 -25.49 -33.72 37.13
CA THR A 3 -24.14 -33.49 37.67
C THR A 3 -23.84 -31.98 37.61
N ARG A 4 -23.91 -31.31 38.77
CA ARG A 4 -23.41 -29.94 38.92
C ARG A 4 -21.91 -29.93 38.64
N ALA A 5 -21.53 -29.46 37.46
CA ALA A 5 -20.14 -29.13 37.15
C ALA A 5 -19.68 -28.04 38.13
N ARG A 6 -18.77 -28.42 39.04
CA ARG A 6 -18.14 -27.52 40.01
C ARG A 6 -17.36 -26.48 39.20
N ALA A 7 -17.80 -25.22 39.24
CA ALA A 7 -17.11 -24.11 38.59
C ALA A 7 -15.66 -24.08 39.07
N LYS A 8 -14.71 -24.40 38.17
CA LYS A 8 -13.28 -24.26 38.45
C LYS A 8 -13.04 -22.77 38.69
N SER A 9 -12.56 -22.44 39.89
CA SER A 9 -12.15 -21.08 40.24
C SER A 9 -11.23 -20.53 39.14
N SER A 10 -11.56 -19.36 38.61
CA SER A 10 -10.75 -18.68 37.60
C SER A 10 -9.30 -18.59 38.10
N PRO A 11 -8.29 -18.96 37.30
CA PRO A 11 -6.91 -18.96 37.73
C PRO A 11 -6.51 -17.54 38.16
N THR A 12 -5.98 -17.41 39.37
CA THR A 12 -5.51 -16.13 39.91
C THR A 12 -4.42 -15.56 39.02
N PRO A 13 -4.51 -14.29 38.60
CA PRO A 13 -3.47 -13.67 37.78
C PRO A 13 -2.12 -13.69 38.50
N THR A 14 -1.06 -14.05 37.78
CA THR A 14 0.31 -14.06 38.31
C THR A 14 1.04 -12.82 37.84
N HIS A 15 1.71 -12.10 38.74
CA HIS A 15 2.54 -10.95 38.39
C HIS A 15 4.01 -11.37 38.35
N LEU A 16 4.69 -11.11 37.25
CA LEU A 16 6.13 -11.35 37.11
C LEU A 16 6.87 -10.07 36.73
N PRO A 17 8.09 -9.86 37.24
CA PRO A 17 8.91 -8.72 36.84
C PRO A 17 9.32 -8.85 35.37
N CYS A 18 9.36 -7.73 34.67
CA CYS A 18 9.88 -7.69 33.30
C CYS A 18 11.37 -8.07 33.27
N PRO A 19 11.79 -9.05 32.43
CA PRO A 19 13.18 -9.54 32.38
C PRO A 19 14.14 -8.61 31.62
N VAL A 20 13.63 -7.54 31.02
CA VAL A 20 14.42 -6.67 30.15
C VAL A 20 15.34 -5.79 30.99
N ARG A 21 16.65 -5.89 30.73
CA ARG A 21 17.65 -5.08 31.41
C ARG A 21 17.34 -3.57 31.26
N GLY A 22 17.25 -2.89 32.40
CA GLY A 22 16.90 -1.47 32.49
C GLY A 22 15.39 -1.19 32.51
N CYS A 23 14.53 -2.21 32.59
CA CYS A 23 13.12 -1.99 32.88
C CYS A 23 12.96 -1.38 34.28
N GLY A 24 12.14 -0.35 34.41
CA GLY A 24 11.95 0.40 35.66
C GLY A 24 12.83 1.65 35.73
N ALA A 25 14.02 1.66 35.12
CA ALA A 25 14.90 2.82 35.16
C ALA A 25 14.25 4.05 34.50
N VAL A 26 14.10 5.14 35.26
CA VAL A 26 13.68 6.44 34.72
C VAL A 26 14.88 7.07 34.03
N VAL A 27 14.70 7.49 32.78
CA VAL A 27 15.68 8.28 32.03
C VAL A 27 15.76 9.66 32.69
N ARG A 28 16.68 9.85 33.65
CA ARG A 28 16.90 11.15 34.31
C ARG A 28 17.56 12.15 33.35
N ARG A 29 17.32 13.44 33.60
CA ARG A 29 18.01 14.56 32.93
C ARG A 29 19.50 14.52 33.29
N ALA A 30 20.36 15.07 32.43
CA ALA A 30 21.81 15.03 32.61
C ALA A 30 22.22 15.65 33.97
N GLY A 31 22.88 14.87 34.84
CA GLY A 31 23.43 15.33 36.12
C GLY A 31 22.97 14.56 37.36
N GLU A 32 21.92 13.74 37.27
CA GLU A 32 21.39 12.99 38.43
C GLU A 32 21.72 11.48 38.34
N SER A 33 22.15 10.90 39.45
CA SER A 33 22.42 9.45 39.58
C SER A 33 21.14 8.66 39.29
N ALA A 34 21.19 7.62 38.45
CA ALA A 34 20.02 6.81 38.15
C ALA A 34 19.55 6.04 39.39
N GLU A 35 18.37 6.36 39.92
CA GLU A 35 17.72 5.52 40.92
C GLU A 35 17.24 4.22 40.25
N HIS A 36 17.68 3.08 40.78
CA HIS A 36 17.14 1.78 40.40
C HIS A 36 15.72 1.65 40.96
N LEU A 37 14.75 1.79 40.06
CA LEU A 37 13.36 1.45 40.35
C LEU A 37 13.13 -0.03 40.08
N GLU A 38 12.19 -0.61 40.83
CA GLU A 38 11.78 -1.99 40.65
C GLU A 38 11.29 -2.25 39.21
N PRO A 39 11.62 -3.41 38.61
CA PRO A 39 11.10 -3.76 37.29
C PRO A 39 9.57 -3.73 37.27
N HIS A 40 8.99 -3.22 36.18
CA HIS A 40 7.54 -3.23 36.00
C HIS A 40 6.99 -4.65 36.10
N GLN A 41 5.92 -4.80 36.89
CA GLN A 41 5.20 -6.07 37.07
C GLN A 41 4.25 -6.29 35.89
N ILE A 42 4.36 -7.44 35.24
CA ILE A 42 3.53 -7.84 34.11
C ILE A 42 2.52 -8.89 34.61
N GLN A 43 1.24 -8.60 34.42
CA GLN A 43 0.17 -9.51 34.78
C GLN A 43 0.00 -10.59 33.70
N ILE A 44 0.30 -11.84 34.05
CA ILE A 44 0.11 -13.01 33.21
C ILE A 44 -1.22 -13.64 33.53
N THR A 45 -2.02 -13.83 32.49
CA THR A 45 -3.26 -14.60 32.53
C THR A 45 -3.12 -15.80 31.61
N ALA A 46 -3.57 -16.97 32.07
CA ALA A 46 -3.41 -18.22 31.32
C ALA A 46 -3.97 -18.13 29.88
N ASN A 47 -5.08 -17.40 29.72
CA ASN A 47 -5.74 -17.20 28.43
C ASN A 47 -4.95 -16.30 27.46
N ARG A 48 -4.00 -15.48 27.96
CA ARG A 48 -3.15 -14.62 27.13
C ARG A 48 -1.73 -15.16 26.96
N ALA A 49 -1.38 -16.27 27.59
CA ALA A 49 -0.01 -16.79 27.59
C ALA A 49 0.51 -17.17 26.20
N THR A 50 -0.38 -17.45 25.24
CA THR A 50 -0.06 -17.72 23.83
C THR A 50 0.28 -16.46 23.03
N HIS A 51 0.12 -15.28 23.61
CA HIS A 51 0.32 -14.00 22.93
C HIS A 51 1.47 -13.21 23.56
N PRO A 52 2.20 -12.40 22.78
CA PRO A 52 3.22 -11.52 23.32
C PRO A 52 2.62 -10.42 24.22
N PHE A 53 3.29 -10.16 25.34
CA PHE A 53 2.97 -9.10 26.29
C PHE A 53 3.85 -7.88 26.01
N PRO A 54 3.26 -6.70 25.71
CA PRO A 54 4.03 -5.47 25.61
C PRO A 54 4.44 -5.00 27.01
N CYS A 55 5.73 -4.74 27.22
CA CYS A 55 6.20 -4.06 28.42
C CYS A 55 5.98 -2.55 28.30
N VAL A 56 5.53 -1.91 29.39
CA VAL A 56 5.33 -0.46 29.47
C VAL A 56 6.64 0.35 29.62
N CYS A 57 7.79 -0.32 29.69
CA CYS A 57 9.08 0.35 29.82
C CYS A 57 9.44 1.20 28.59
N PRO A 58 10.39 2.14 28.70
CA PRO A 58 10.79 3.00 27.58
C PRO A 58 11.29 2.23 26.35
N ARG A 59 11.86 1.03 26.56
CA ARG A 59 12.30 0.15 25.46
C ARG A 59 11.13 -0.50 24.71
N ALA A 60 9.94 -0.52 25.30
CA ALA A 60 8.75 -1.23 24.84
C ALA A 60 9.14 -2.58 24.25
N ALA A 61 9.55 -3.52 25.10
CA ALA A 61 9.89 -4.87 24.64
C ALA A 61 8.63 -5.72 24.56
N LEU A 62 8.58 -6.63 23.57
CA LEU A 62 7.63 -7.74 23.56
C LEU A 62 8.17 -8.88 24.43
N LEU A 63 7.31 -9.46 25.26
CA LEU A 63 7.63 -10.56 26.15
C LEU A 63 6.77 -11.77 25.83
N GLU A 64 7.33 -12.98 25.88
CA GLU A 64 6.59 -14.23 25.77
C GLU A 64 6.51 -14.90 27.15
N ALA A 65 5.32 -15.39 27.49
CA ALA A 65 5.11 -16.15 28.70
C ALA A 65 5.40 -17.63 28.45
N GLY A 66 6.27 -18.22 29.27
CA GLY A 66 6.59 -19.64 29.27
C GLY A 66 6.17 -20.31 30.56
N ARG A 67 6.31 -21.63 30.60
CA ARG A 67 6.27 -22.40 31.86
C ARG A 67 7.57 -23.17 32.05
N THR A 68 8.08 -23.19 33.28
CA THR A 68 9.18 -24.07 33.65
C THR A 68 8.72 -25.53 33.69
N SER A 69 9.67 -26.47 33.79
CA SER A 69 9.36 -27.88 34.05
C SER A 69 8.59 -28.09 35.37
N ALA A 70 8.75 -27.18 36.33
CA ALA A 70 7.99 -27.15 37.58
C ALA A 70 6.57 -26.55 37.45
N GLY A 71 6.21 -26.04 36.27
CA GLY A 71 4.90 -25.44 36.00
C GLY A 71 4.78 -23.98 36.42
N GLU A 72 5.86 -23.34 36.84
CA GLU A 72 5.90 -21.91 37.19
C GLU A 72 5.91 -21.04 35.93
N TRP A 73 5.26 -19.87 35.98
CA TRP A 73 5.29 -18.92 34.88
C TRP A 73 6.67 -18.26 34.76
N THR A 74 7.12 -18.03 33.53
CA THR A 74 8.32 -17.24 33.22
C THR A 74 8.03 -16.23 32.12
N LEU A 75 8.85 -15.17 32.05
CA LEU A 75 8.83 -14.20 30.94
C LEU A 75 10.20 -14.17 30.27
N ALA A 76 10.18 -14.12 28.94
CA ALA A 76 11.39 -13.92 28.12
C ALA A 76 11.17 -12.78 27.12
N GLU A 77 12.22 -12.01 26.83
CA GLU A 77 12.19 -11.00 25.76
C GLU A 77 12.10 -11.68 24.40
N VAL A 78 11.08 -11.36 23.61
CA VAL A 78 10.91 -11.86 22.25
C VAL A 78 11.96 -11.20 21.37
N ARG A 79 12.85 -12.02 20.81
CA ARG A 79 13.81 -11.57 19.80
C ARG A 79 13.28 -11.98 18.43
N PRO A 80 12.87 -11.04 17.56
CA PRO A 80 12.38 -11.40 16.24
C PRO A 80 13.48 -12.13 15.46
N SER A 81 13.10 -13.21 14.78
CA SER A 81 13.98 -13.94 13.86
C SER A 81 14.42 -13.03 12.71
N GLN A 82 15.43 -13.43 11.94
CA GLN A 82 15.85 -12.69 10.76
C GLN A 82 14.69 -12.52 9.76
N GLU A 83 13.95 -13.61 9.50
CA GLU A 83 12.75 -13.61 8.66
C GLU A 83 11.71 -12.59 9.14
N HIS A 84 11.42 -12.52 10.45
CA HIS A 84 10.48 -11.53 10.98
C HIS A 84 10.97 -10.09 10.75
N ARG A 85 12.28 -9.84 10.86
CA ARG A 85 12.88 -8.52 10.60
C ARG A 85 12.77 -8.13 9.13
N GLU A 86 12.95 -9.09 8.23
CA GLU A 86 12.73 -8.90 6.79
C GLU A 86 11.25 -8.59 6.50
N HIS A 87 10.31 -9.31 7.13
CA HIS A 87 8.89 -9.02 6.99
C HIS A 87 8.54 -7.61 7.49
N HIS A 88 9.11 -7.16 8.62
CA HIS A 88 8.92 -5.78 9.09
C HIS A 88 9.38 -4.73 8.08
N ASN A 89 10.55 -4.94 7.45
CA ASN A 89 11.03 -4.06 6.40
C ASN A 89 10.09 -4.07 5.18
N LEU A 90 9.60 -5.24 4.75
CA LEU A 90 8.67 -5.35 3.64
C LEU A 90 7.32 -4.67 3.92
N ILE A 91 6.78 -4.80 5.13
CA ILE A 91 5.55 -4.12 5.57
C ILE A 91 5.76 -2.60 5.55
N ALA A 92 6.85 -2.12 6.16
CA ALA A 92 7.19 -0.70 6.15
C ALA A 92 7.39 -0.18 4.72
N HIS A 93 8.08 -0.95 3.88
CA HIS A 93 8.23 -0.65 2.46
C HIS A 93 6.87 -0.57 1.76
N ALA A 94 5.96 -1.52 1.99
CA ALA A 94 4.65 -1.52 1.34
C ALA A 94 3.84 -0.28 1.72
N LEU A 95 3.86 0.12 2.99
CA LEU A 95 3.21 1.33 3.50
C LEU A 95 3.84 2.61 2.91
N VAL A 96 5.17 2.69 2.89
CA VAL A 96 5.93 3.85 2.38
C VAL A 96 5.91 3.93 0.86
N THR A 97 5.74 2.81 0.15
CA THR A 97 5.75 2.81 -1.32
C THR A 97 4.36 2.76 -1.93
N GLY A 98 3.31 2.52 -1.14
CA GLY A 98 1.95 2.39 -1.63
C GLY A 98 1.75 1.09 -2.41
N GLN A 99 2.38 -0.01 -1.98
CA GLN A 99 2.10 -1.37 -2.48
C GLN A 99 0.74 -1.84 -1.93
N ALA A 100 -0.31 -1.12 -2.33
CA ALA A 100 -1.69 -1.37 -1.97
C ALA A 100 -2.41 -2.16 -3.06
N PHE A 101 -3.42 -2.93 -2.67
CA PHE A 101 -4.51 -3.24 -3.59
C PHE A 101 -5.25 -1.92 -3.79
N ARG A 102 -5.46 -1.51 -5.04
CA ARG A 102 -6.16 -0.26 -5.36
C ARG A 102 -7.64 -0.40 -5.00
N ASP A 103 -7.98 -0.26 -3.72
CA ASP A 103 -9.36 -0.10 -3.26
C ASP A 103 -9.58 1.35 -2.87
N ARG A 104 -9.75 2.19 -3.90
CA ARG A 104 -10.56 3.41 -3.93
C ARG A 104 -10.57 3.94 -5.36
N ALA A 105 -11.17 3.17 -6.27
CA ALA A 105 -11.63 3.72 -7.54
C ALA A 105 -12.68 4.83 -7.34
N GLY A 106 -13.31 4.94 -6.15
CA GLY A 106 -14.43 5.86 -5.89
C GLY A 106 -14.15 7.09 -5.02
N TYR A 107 -12.90 7.40 -4.65
CA TYR A 107 -12.57 8.62 -3.88
C TYR A 107 -11.51 9.45 -4.59
N SER A 108 -11.74 9.77 -5.87
CA SER A 108 -11.26 11.07 -6.35
C SER A 108 -11.99 12.11 -5.51
N PRO A 109 -11.30 13.05 -4.84
CA PRO A 109 -11.98 14.16 -4.19
C PRO A 109 -12.85 14.81 -5.25
N THR A 110 -14.17 14.78 -5.08
CA THR A 110 -15.16 15.41 -5.99
C THR A 110 -14.94 16.91 -6.14
N ASN A 111 -14.03 17.48 -5.33
CA ASN A 111 -13.60 18.87 -5.32
C ASN A 111 -12.25 19.14 -6.00
N ARG A 112 -11.66 18.18 -6.72
CA ARG A 112 -10.51 18.50 -7.58
C ARG A 112 -11.03 19.09 -8.89
N ALA A 113 -10.65 20.34 -9.16
CA ALA A 113 -10.81 20.93 -10.48
C ALA A 113 -10.26 19.96 -11.54
N ALA A 114 -10.94 19.87 -12.68
CA ALA A 114 -10.52 19.01 -13.79
C ALA A 114 -9.04 19.28 -14.12
N ASP A 115 -8.22 18.22 -14.15
CA ASP A 115 -6.81 18.34 -14.50
C ASP A 115 -6.71 18.91 -15.93
N PRO A 116 -6.01 20.04 -16.14
CA PRO A 116 -5.90 20.65 -17.47
C PRO A 116 -5.27 19.70 -18.50
N ASN A 117 -4.47 18.71 -18.07
CA ASN A 117 -3.96 17.69 -18.98
C ASN A 117 -5.04 16.68 -19.38
N SER A 118 -6.02 16.42 -18.51
CA SER A 118 -7.15 15.54 -18.85
C SER A 118 -8.09 16.23 -19.84
N ALA A 119 -8.36 17.53 -19.66
CA ALA A 119 -9.11 18.33 -20.66
C ALA A 119 -8.35 18.41 -21.99
N GLY A 120 -7.04 18.72 -21.96
CA GLY A 120 -6.20 18.75 -23.17
C GLY A 120 -6.11 17.40 -23.89
N MET A 121 -6.22 16.28 -23.15
CA MET A 121 -6.30 14.95 -23.74
C MET A 121 -7.61 14.74 -24.52
N VAL A 122 -8.75 15.16 -23.96
CA VAL A 122 -10.06 15.08 -24.64
C VAL A 122 -10.07 15.99 -25.89
N ASP A 123 -9.59 17.23 -25.77
CA ASP A 123 -9.54 18.17 -26.89
C ASP A 123 -8.64 17.67 -28.03
N ALA A 124 -7.47 17.12 -27.69
CA ALA A 124 -6.55 16.52 -28.66
C ALA A 124 -7.16 15.28 -29.34
N PHE A 125 -7.87 14.44 -28.58
CA PHE A 125 -8.61 13.30 -29.11
C PHE A 125 -9.67 13.73 -30.13
N MET A 126 -10.55 14.66 -29.75
CA MET A 126 -11.63 15.13 -30.61
C MET A 126 -11.09 15.84 -31.86
N THR A 127 -10.04 16.64 -31.71
CA THR A 127 -9.38 17.32 -32.84
C THR A 127 -8.78 16.32 -33.82
N GLY A 128 -8.08 15.31 -33.32
CA GLY A 128 -7.42 14.31 -34.14
C GLY A 128 -8.41 13.39 -34.85
N HIS A 129 -9.44 12.93 -34.15
CA HIS A 129 -10.51 12.11 -34.70
C HIS A 129 -11.26 12.83 -35.83
N ASN A 130 -11.66 14.08 -35.61
CA ASN A 130 -12.35 14.88 -36.63
C ASN A 130 -11.46 15.15 -37.85
N ALA A 131 -10.17 15.44 -37.63
CA ALA A 131 -9.22 15.66 -38.72
C ALA A 131 -8.99 14.39 -39.55
N ALA A 132 -8.90 13.23 -38.90
CA ALA A 132 -8.76 11.94 -39.57
C ALA A 132 -9.98 11.62 -40.45
N ILE A 133 -11.21 11.80 -39.93
CA ILE A 133 -12.44 11.61 -40.71
C ILE A 133 -12.46 12.55 -41.93
N GLN A 134 -12.12 13.83 -41.72
CA GLN A 134 -12.09 14.80 -42.82
C GLN A 134 -11.03 14.46 -43.87
N ALA A 135 -9.87 13.92 -43.45
CA ALA A 135 -8.82 13.47 -44.36
C ALA A 135 -9.32 12.34 -45.26
N CYS A 136 -10.01 11.34 -44.69
CA CYS A 136 -10.63 10.25 -45.44
C CYS A 136 -11.63 10.78 -46.48
N VAL A 137 -12.49 11.74 -46.09
CA VAL A 137 -13.47 12.36 -47.00
C VAL A 137 -12.79 13.18 -48.11
N ALA A 138 -11.70 13.89 -47.80
CA ALA A 138 -10.94 14.63 -48.79
C ALA A 138 -10.25 13.67 -49.79
N LEU A 139 -9.69 12.57 -49.30
CA LEU A 139 -9.07 11.54 -50.12
C LEU A 139 -10.08 10.87 -51.05
N SER A 140 -11.25 10.48 -50.54
CA SER A 140 -12.32 9.85 -51.33
C SER A 140 -12.93 10.78 -52.38
N THR A 141 -12.70 12.10 -52.28
CA THR A 141 -13.15 13.11 -53.25
C THR A 141 -12.02 13.59 -54.17
N GLY A 142 -10.84 12.93 -54.15
CA GLY A 142 -9.69 13.26 -54.99
C GLY A 142 -8.95 14.55 -54.59
N ARG A 143 -9.23 15.11 -53.41
CA ARG A 143 -8.57 16.33 -52.89
C ARG A 143 -7.33 15.96 -52.09
N VAL A 144 -6.30 15.45 -52.77
CA VAL A 144 -5.09 14.89 -52.15
C VAL A 144 -4.37 15.88 -51.24
N ALA A 145 -4.15 17.13 -51.69
CA ALA A 145 -3.47 18.14 -50.88
C ALA A 145 -4.25 18.51 -49.59
N ASP A 146 -5.58 18.51 -49.64
CA ASP A 146 -6.41 18.73 -48.45
C ASP A 146 -6.31 17.53 -47.49
N ALA A 147 -6.37 16.31 -48.02
CA ALA A 147 -6.25 15.08 -47.26
C ALA A 147 -4.92 15.00 -46.51
N GLN A 148 -3.81 15.32 -47.19
CA GLN A 148 -2.48 15.34 -46.59
C GLN A 148 -2.40 16.32 -45.42
N ARG A 149 -2.84 17.57 -45.62
CA ARG A 149 -2.85 18.59 -44.56
C ARG A 149 -3.72 18.19 -43.36
N LEU A 150 -4.85 17.52 -43.60
CA LEU A 150 -5.73 17.03 -42.54
C LEU A 150 -5.12 15.83 -41.80
N ALA A 151 -4.44 14.93 -42.52
CA ALA A 151 -3.70 13.81 -41.92
C ALA A 151 -2.54 14.32 -41.05
N GLU A 152 -1.75 15.30 -41.51
CA GLU A 152 -0.71 15.96 -40.72
C GLU A 152 -1.28 16.58 -39.43
N ARG A 153 -2.45 17.22 -39.51
CA ARG A 153 -3.16 17.76 -38.35
C ARG A 153 -3.60 16.66 -37.38
N ALA A 154 -4.10 15.53 -37.89
CA ALA A 154 -4.48 14.38 -37.07
C ALA A 154 -3.28 13.78 -36.33
N LEU A 155 -2.14 13.61 -37.01
CA LEU A 155 -0.89 13.12 -36.42
C LEU A 155 -0.37 14.07 -35.32
N ALA A 156 -0.40 15.39 -35.57
CA ALA A 156 -0.02 16.38 -34.56
C ALA A 156 -0.92 16.31 -33.32
N ALA A 157 -2.24 16.13 -33.51
CA ALA A 157 -3.18 15.96 -32.41
C ALA A 157 -2.96 14.65 -31.63
N ASN A 158 -2.62 13.55 -32.31
CA ASN A 158 -2.24 12.30 -31.64
C ASN A 158 -0.97 12.47 -30.78
N ALA A 159 0.06 13.17 -31.31
CA ALA A 159 1.26 13.47 -30.54
C ALA A 159 0.94 14.31 -29.28
N ALA A 160 0.04 15.29 -29.39
CA ALA A 160 -0.45 16.07 -28.26
C ALA A 160 -1.21 15.20 -27.24
N TYR A 161 -2.12 14.33 -27.70
CA TYR A 161 -2.83 13.36 -26.86
C TYR A 161 -1.85 12.51 -26.05
N GLN A 162 -0.84 11.92 -26.71
CA GLN A 162 0.19 11.11 -26.05
C GLN A 162 1.01 11.93 -25.04
N GLY A 163 1.31 13.19 -25.36
CA GLY A 163 1.96 14.13 -24.45
C GLY A 163 1.16 14.37 -23.17
N HIS A 164 -0.14 14.66 -23.31
CA HIS A 164 -1.07 14.84 -22.19
C HIS A 164 -1.26 13.55 -21.40
N ALA A 165 -1.48 12.40 -22.05
CA ALA A 165 -1.62 11.11 -21.38
C ALA A 165 -0.38 10.74 -20.53
N ARG A 166 0.83 11.02 -21.04
CA ARG A 166 2.08 10.87 -20.26
C ARG A 166 2.15 11.85 -19.10
N ALA A 167 1.69 13.09 -19.27
CA ALA A 167 1.62 14.08 -18.19
C ALA A 167 0.64 13.65 -17.09
N VAL A 168 -0.59 13.22 -17.45
CA VAL A 168 -1.58 12.65 -16.54
C VAL A 168 -1.00 11.45 -15.80
N LYS A 169 -0.33 10.53 -16.51
CA LYS A 169 0.32 9.36 -15.88
C LYS A 169 1.41 9.75 -14.90
N ARG A 170 2.22 10.78 -15.21
CA ARG A 170 3.24 11.33 -14.29
C ARG A 170 2.61 12.00 -13.08
N ALA A 171 1.58 12.83 -13.28
CA ALA A 171 0.83 13.48 -12.21
C ALA A 171 0.16 12.45 -11.30
N ARG A 172 -0.55 11.46 -11.87
CA ARG A 172 -1.12 10.32 -11.12
C ARG A 172 -0.06 9.51 -10.38
N ARG A 173 1.13 9.34 -10.95
CA ARG A 173 2.26 8.70 -10.24
C ARG A 173 2.73 9.57 -9.08
N ALA A 174 2.90 10.88 -9.27
CA ALA A 174 3.31 11.81 -8.21
C ALA A 174 2.25 11.89 -7.09
N ASP A 175 0.97 11.93 -7.44
CA ASP A 175 -0.15 11.90 -6.50
C ASP A 175 -0.25 10.55 -5.78
N ALA A 176 -0.08 9.44 -6.50
CA ALA A 176 0.04 8.13 -5.86
C ALA A 176 1.29 8.04 -4.96
N GLN A 177 2.30 8.89 -5.18
CA GLN A 177 3.47 8.99 -4.32
C GLN A 177 3.25 9.88 -3.08
N VAL A 178 2.29 10.81 -3.10
CA VAL A 178 1.94 11.72 -2.00
C VAL A 178 0.56 11.33 -1.47
N GLY A 179 0.49 10.39 -0.52
CA GLY A 179 -0.82 9.78 -0.19
C GLY A 179 -0.82 8.35 0.34
N ARG A 180 0.34 7.67 0.32
CA ARG A 180 0.46 6.24 0.06
C ARG A 180 -0.21 5.30 1.07
N TRP A 181 -0.33 5.72 2.32
CA TRP A 181 -0.88 4.88 3.38
C TRP A 181 -2.12 5.46 4.08
N HIS A 182 -2.54 6.69 3.78
CA HIS A 182 -3.76 7.28 4.36
C HIS A 182 -5.00 7.20 3.44
N ASN A 183 -4.84 6.65 2.23
CA ASN A 183 -5.92 6.46 1.25
C ASN A 183 -6.03 5.01 0.75
N ALA A 184 -5.37 4.07 1.41
CA ALA A 184 -5.41 2.66 1.08
C ALA A 184 -5.75 1.86 2.33
N GLU A 185 -6.60 0.85 2.17
CA GLU A 185 -7.06 -0.01 3.27
C GLU A 185 -6.29 -1.33 3.30
N ARG A 186 -5.84 -1.82 2.15
CA ARG A 186 -5.20 -3.13 2.01
C ARG A 186 -3.88 -3.06 1.27
N PHE A 187 -2.86 -3.66 1.86
CA PHE A 187 -1.49 -3.69 1.35
C PHE A 187 -1.05 -5.11 1.06
N TRP A 188 -0.02 -5.26 0.24
CA TRP A 188 0.61 -6.55 0.00
C TRP A 188 2.13 -6.49 0.03
N ILE A 189 2.71 -7.63 0.40
CA ILE A 189 4.14 -7.92 0.32
C ILE A 189 4.35 -9.25 -0.40
N LYS A 190 5.57 -9.49 -0.90
CA LYS A 190 5.97 -10.78 -1.47
C LYS A 190 6.88 -11.48 -0.48
N LEU A 191 6.51 -12.69 -0.07
CA LEU A 191 7.31 -13.52 0.82
C LEU A 191 7.75 -14.79 0.11
N PRO A 192 8.98 -15.28 0.36
CA PRO A 192 9.39 -16.59 -0.11
C PRO A 192 8.62 -17.67 0.65
N VAL A 193 7.99 -18.58 -0.09
CA VAL A 193 7.29 -19.74 0.47
C VAL A 193 7.95 -21.00 -0.07
N THR A 194 8.42 -21.85 0.83
CA THR A 194 8.92 -23.18 0.48
C THR A 194 7.73 -24.06 0.12
N VAL A 195 7.67 -24.49 -1.14
CA VAL A 195 6.67 -25.47 -1.58
C VAL A 195 7.10 -26.83 -1.03
N PRO A 196 6.21 -27.56 -0.32
CA PRO A 196 6.56 -28.89 0.19
C PRO A 196 7.01 -29.78 -0.97
N ALA A 197 8.16 -30.43 -0.80
CA ALA A 197 8.73 -31.28 -1.83
C ALA A 197 7.79 -32.46 -2.11
N VAL A 198 7.57 -32.74 -3.39
CA VAL A 198 6.89 -33.98 -3.81
C VAL A 198 7.88 -35.14 -3.58
N PRO A 199 7.45 -36.26 -2.99
CA PRO A 199 8.31 -37.42 -2.82
C PRO A 199 8.99 -37.82 -4.14
N GLY A 200 10.32 -37.91 -4.13
CA GLY A 200 11.12 -38.24 -5.32
C GLY A 200 11.56 -37.06 -6.19
N GLN A 201 11.18 -35.82 -5.84
CA GLN A 201 11.70 -34.62 -6.49
C GLN A 201 12.69 -33.87 -5.59
N PRO A 202 13.71 -33.21 -6.16
CA PRO A 202 14.58 -32.32 -5.40
C PRO A 202 13.75 -31.18 -4.78
N PRO A 203 14.19 -30.61 -3.64
CA PRO A 203 13.49 -29.50 -3.02
C PRO A 203 13.39 -28.34 -4.01
N ALA A 204 12.15 -27.88 -4.25
CA ALA A 204 11.91 -26.76 -5.14
C ALA A 204 12.51 -25.47 -4.55
N ALA A 205 13.01 -24.59 -5.42
CA ALA A 205 13.40 -23.26 -5.00
C ALA A 205 12.19 -22.52 -4.38
N PRO A 206 12.40 -21.69 -3.35
CA PRO A 206 11.31 -20.93 -2.73
C PRO A 206 10.62 -20.04 -3.77
N VAL A 207 9.30 -20.07 -3.78
CA VAL A 207 8.47 -19.28 -4.69
C VAL A 207 7.97 -18.04 -3.97
N LEU A 208 8.07 -16.87 -4.60
CA LEU A 208 7.53 -15.64 -4.04
C LEU A 208 6.00 -15.63 -4.15
N ARG A 209 5.32 -15.65 -3.00
CA ARG A 209 3.85 -15.55 -2.89
C ARG A 209 3.45 -14.19 -2.33
N ARG A 210 2.30 -13.68 -2.77
CA ARG A 210 1.74 -12.43 -2.23
C ARG A 210 1.03 -12.73 -0.93
N PHE A 211 1.30 -11.90 0.07
CA PHE A 211 0.57 -11.84 1.33
C PHE A 211 -0.01 -10.44 1.47
N GLN A 212 -1.18 -10.33 2.09
CA GLN A 212 -1.88 -9.09 2.29
C GLN A 212 -2.11 -8.80 3.77
N PHE A 213 -2.25 -7.52 4.10
CA PHE A 213 -2.65 -7.03 5.42
C PHE A 213 -3.48 -5.76 5.28
N GLU A 214 -4.28 -5.46 6.29
CA GLU A 214 -5.12 -4.26 6.32
C GLU A 214 -4.52 -3.20 7.23
N PHE A 215 -4.54 -1.94 6.78
CA PHE A 215 -4.04 -0.79 7.51
C PHE A 215 -4.80 0.44 7.05
N LEU A 216 -5.74 0.93 7.87
CA LEU A 216 -6.56 2.09 7.55
C LEU A 216 -6.17 3.25 8.47
N ALA A 217 -5.36 4.17 7.93
CA ALA A 217 -5.05 5.42 8.59
C ALA A 217 -5.87 6.57 8.00
N VAL A 218 -6.53 7.36 8.86
CA VAL A 218 -7.30 8.53 8.43
C VAL A 218 -6.81 9.78 9.15
N TRP A 219 -6.87 10.91 8.45
CA TRP A 219 -6.74 12.21 9.08
C TRP A 219 -7.98 12.47 9.94
N GLY A 220 -7.79 12.51 11.25
CA GLY A 220 -8.84 12.93 12.17
C GLY A 220 -9.01 14.45 12.10
N THR A 221 -10.04 14.92 11.40
CA THR A 221 -10.58 16.27 11.61
C THR A 221 -11.50 16.22 12.81
N ALA A 222 -10.94 16.08 14.02
CA ALA A 222 -11.69 15.98 15.29
C ALA A 222 -13.07 15.29 15.09
N LEU A 223 -13.08 14.08 14.54
CA LEU A 223 -14.30 13.29 14.42
C LEU A 223 -14.73 13.03 15.86
N THR A 224 -15.69 13.81 16.34
CA THR A 224 -16.42 13.56 17.58
C THR A 224 -17.14 12.24 17.40
N LEU A 225 -16.45 11.14 17.70
CA LEU A 225 -17.05 9.82 17.79
C LEU A 225 -18.19 9.92 18.81
N PRO A 226 -19.45 9.65 18.43
CA PRO A 226 -20.56 9.66 19.36
C PRO A 226 -20.29 8.61 20.44
N GLY A 227 -20.14 9.03 21.71
CA GLY A 227 -19.94 8.15 22.86
C GLY A 227 -18.53 8.11 23.47
N ALA A 228 -17.55 8.85 22.93
CA ALA A 228 -16.23 8.98 23.58
C ALA A 228 -16.19 10.02 24.73
N ALA A 229 -17.21 10.87 24.84
CA ALA A 229 -17.24 11.96 25.82
C ALA A 229 -17.53 11.52 27.26
N ASP A 230 -18.14 10.36 27.48
CA ASP A 230 -18.72 10.04 28.81
C ASP A 230 -17.80 9.25 29.75
N ARG A 231 -16.60 8.83 29.32
CA ARG A 231 -15.73 7.96 30.15
C ARG A 231 -14.39 8.56 30.58
N ALA A 232 -14.06 9.75 30.13
CA ALA A 232 -12.85 10.43 30.58
C ALA A 232 -13.23 11.85 31.01
N GLY A 233 -13.33 12.03 32.33
CA GLY A 233 -13.41 13.36 32.93
C GLY A 233 -12.36 14.28 32.31
N GLU A 234 -12.85 15.40 31.79
CA GLU A 234 -12.18 16.65 31.48
C GLU A 234 -10.69 16.72 31.82
N SER A 235 -9.82 16.46 30.83
CA SER A 235 -8.61 17.25 30.63
C SER A 235 -7.90 16.87 29.33
N ALA A 236 -8.21 17.65 28.29
CA ALA A 236 -7.41 17.98 27.11
C ALA A 236 -8.25 17.91 25.84
N VAL A 237 -9.15 18.88 25.71
CA VAL A 237 -9.49 19.45 24.40
C VAL A 237 -8.19 20.01 23.82
N GLN A 238 -7.41 19.15 23.18
CA GLN A 238 -6.18 19.53 22.49
C GLN A 238 -6.60 20.10 21.12
N ARG A 239 -6.45 21.42 21.03
CA ARG A 239 -6.77 22.24 19.87
C ARG A 239 -6.15 21.67 18.58
N GLY A 240 -7.01 21.42 17.58
CA GLY A 240 -6.74 21.74 16.18
C GLY A 240 -5.58 21.05 15.45
N SER A 241 -4.88 20.05 16.01
CA SER A 241 -3.96 19.26 15.21
C SER A 241 -4.74 18.17 14.48
N ASN A 242 -4.91 18.35 13.17
CA ASN A 242 -5.14 17.21 12.28
C ASN A 242 -4.11 16.15 12.68
N SER A 243 -4.56 15.01 13.17
CA SER A 243 -3.68 13.91 13.57
C SER A 243 -4.13 12.66 12.85
N LEU A 244 -3.16 11.94 12.29
CA LEU A 244 -3.42 10.66 11.64
C LEU A 244 -3.63 9.59 12.70
N THR A 245 -4.75 8.88 12.58
CA THR A 245 -5.14 7.79 13.48
C THR A 245 -5.39 6.52 12.68
N VAL A 246 -5.00 5.38 13.23
CA VAL A 246 -5.24 4.07 12.62
C VAL A 246 -6.61 3.56 13.09
N LEU A 247 -7.62 3.61 12.23
CA LEU A 247 -9.01 3.27 12.58
C LEU A 247 -9.18 1.79 12.89
N ASN A 248 -8.60 0.92 12.08
CA ASN A 248 -8.68 -0.54 12.26
C ASN A 248 -7.63 -1.08 13.24
N GLY A 249 -6.95 -0.20 14.01
CA GLY A 249 -5.97 -0.59 15.02
C GLY A 249 -6.50 -1.61 16.02
N PRO A 250 -7.70 -1.42 16.62
CA PRO A 250 -8.30 -2.40 17.54
C PRO A 250 -8.55 -3.78 16.92
N ASP A 251 -8.87 -3.84 15.62
CA ASP A 251 -9.10 -5.10 14.90
C ASP A 251 -7.76 -5.81 14.65
N ILE A 252 -6.73 -5.08 14.23
CA ILE A 252 -5.38 -5.63 14.07
C ILE A 252 -4.84 -6.16 15.42
N GLU A 253 -5.06 -5.45 16.52
CA GLU A 253 -4.64 -5.89 17.87
C GLU A 253 -5.37 -7.17 18.31
N ARG A 254 -6.65 -7.29 17.96
CA ARG A 254 -7.47 -8.48 18.24
C ARG A 254 -6.98 -9.69 17.47
N ASP A 255 -6.74 -9.54 16.16
CA ASP A 255 -6.36 -10.62 15.27
C ASP A 255 -4.91 -11.06 15.47
N SER A 256 -4.01 -10.11 15.73
CA SER A 256 -2.59 -10.40 16.03
C SER A 256 -2.37 -10.89 17.46
N GLY A 257 -3.29 -10.56 18.38
CA GLY A 257 -3.16 -10.75 19.82
C GLY A 257 -2.13 -9.83 20.50
N ILE A 258 -1.56 -8.86 19.77
CA ILE A 258 -0.58 -7.91 20.29
C ILE A 258 -1.29 -6.61 20.64
N GLN A 259 -1.16 -6.18 21.90
CA GLN A 259 -1.71 -4.91 22.35
C GLN A 259 -0.73 -3.77 22.03
N VAL A 260 -0.95 -3.07 20.92
CA VAL A 260 -0.09 -1.98 20.44
C VAL A 260 -0.41 -0.67 21.16
N GLY A 261 -1.70 -0.37 21.30
CA GLY A 261 -2.22 0.86 21.90
C GLY A 261 -2.05 2.09 21.02
N VAL A 262 -2.80 3.15 21.36
CA VAL A 262 -2.84 4.42 20.59
C VAL A 262 -1.44 5.00 20.35
N ASP A 263 -0.57 4.99 21.36
CA ASP A 263 0.79 5.50 21.24
C ASP A 263 1.67 4.70 20.27
N GLY A 264 1.46 3.37 20.19
CA GLY A 264 2.22 2.52 19.27
C GLY A 264 1.85 2.78 17.82
N TRP A 265 0.55 2.89 17.55
CA TRP A 265 0.05 3.31 16.24
C TRP A 265 0.53 4.72 15.89
N ARG A 266 0.47 5.69 16.82
CA ARG A 266 1.01 7.04 16.63
C ARG A 266 2.50 7.03 16.30
N GLN A 267 3.31 6.24 17.01
CA GLN A 267 4.74 6.12 16.69
C GLN A 267 5.00 5.50 15.32
N LEU A 268 4.19 4.55 14.87
CA LEU A 268 4.27 4.02 13.51
C LEU A 268 3.95 5.11 12.49
N ILE A 269 2.87 5.85 12.70
CA ILE A 269 2.45 6.97 11.85
C ILE A 269 3.55 8.05 11.74
N ASP A 270 4.14 8.44 12.86
CA ASP A 270 5.25 9.40 12.89
C ASP A 270 6.50 8.87 12.16
N LEU A 271 6.75 7.57 12.28
CA LEU A 271 7.85 6.90 11.59
C LEU A 271 7.62 6.87 10.07
N LEU A 272 6.41 6.51 9.61
CA LEU A 272 6.04 6.49 8.19
C LEU A 272 6.10 7.90 7.59
N THR A 273 5.55 8.89 8.29
CA THR A 273 5.60 10.31 7.88
C THR A 273 7.03 10.80 7.72
N ARG A 274 7.96 10.30 8.54
CA ARG A 274 9.38 10.62 8.41
C ARG A 274 10.01 10.00 7.14
N PHE A 275 9.59 8.80 6.75
CA PHE A 275 10.06 8.17 5.51
C PHE A 275 9.51 8.85 4.26
N ASP A 276 8.31 9.44 4.36
CA ASP A 276 7.65 10.19 3.29
C ASP A 276 8.21 11.61 3.07
N ASP A 277 9.10 12.10 3.93
CA ASP A 277 9.65 13.47 3.85
C ASP A 277 10.98 13.50 3.08
N PRO A 278 10.98 13.77 1.76
CA PRO A 278 12.18 13.78 0.93
C PRO A 278 13.13 14.95 1.24
N GLY A 279 12.68 15.94 2.01
CA GLY A 279 13.41 17.19 2.26
C GLY A 279 14.46 17.10 3.37
N LYS A 280 14.52 16.00 4.14
CA LYS A 280 15.51 15.85 5.21
C LYS A 280 16.86 15.39 4.65
N SER A 281 17.80 16.33 4.59
CA SER A 281 19.18 16.18 4.12
C SER A 281 19.89 14.94 4.70
N GLY A 282 20.06 13.93 3.85
CA GLY A 282 20.81 12.72 4.13
C GLY A 282 20.71 11.75 2.95
N LYS A 283 21.62 10.77 2.87
CA LYS A 283 21.48 9.65 1.93
C LYS A 283 20.16 8.94 2.26
N ALA A 284 19.24 8.88 1.29
CA ALA A 284 17.98 8.18 1.47
C ALA A 284 18.26 6.74 1.92
N PRO A 285 17.61 6.27 3.01
CA PRO A 285 17.78 4.89 3.44
C PRO A 285 17.30 3.94 2.33
N ASP A 286 17.94 2.78 2.22
CA ASP A 286 17.46 1.73 1.32
C ASP A 286 15.99 1.42 1.68
N PRO A 287 15.06 1.50 0.72
CA PRO A 287 13.66 1.18 0.93
C PRO A 287 13.41 -0.22 1.50
N LEU A 288 14.32 -1.18 1.26
CA LEU A 288 14.23 -2.54 1.80
C LEU A 288 14.86 -2.69 3.20
N GLU A 289 15.48 -1.63 3.72
CA GLU A 289 16.13 -1.60 5.03
C GLU A 289 15.66 -0.43 5.89
N LEU A 290 14.39 -0.03 5.76
CA LEU A 290 13.83 1.14 6.46
C LEU A 290 13.86 0.99 7.98
N VAL A 291 13.55 -0.20 8.50
CA VAL A 291 13.40 -0.46 9.94
C VAL A 291 14.63 -1.15 10.50
N TRP A 292 14.98 -2.28 9.90
CA TRP A 292 16.16 -3.07 10.20
C TRP A 292 17.17 -2.89 9.08
N HIS A 293 18.43 -2.65 9.43
CA HIS A 293 19.51 -2.50 8.47
C HIS A 293 20.51 -3.64 8.59
N ARG A 294 21.18 -3.96 7.50
CA ARG A 294 22.19 -5.01 7.48
C ARG A 294 23.46 -4.52 8.19
N ASP A 295 23.91 -5.33 9.14
CA ASP A 295 25.11 -5.10 9.95
C ASP A 295 25.85 -6.44 10.10
N GLY A 296 26.85 -6.65 9.24
CA GLY A 296 27.51 -7.94 9.06
C GLY A 296 26.56 -9.00 8.49
N GLU A 297 26.46 -10.14 9.17
CA GLU A 297 25.61 -11.27 8.78
C GLU A 297 24.14 -11.11 9.23
N GLY A 298 23.82 -10.08 10.02
CA GLY A 298 22.51 -9.93 10.63
C GLY A 298 21.78 -8.63 10.28
N LEU A 299 20.50 -8.59 10.59
CA LEU A 299 19.68 -7.37 10.55
C LEU A 299 19.60 -6.76 11.95
N SER A 300 20.03 -5.52 12.13
CA SER A 300 19.96 -4.80 13.41
C SER A 300 19.01 -3.61 13.33
N LEU A 301 18.30 -3.31 14.43
CA LEU A 301 17.33 -2.22 14.47
C LEU A 301 18.05 -0.87 14.38
N ARG A 302 17.61 0.01 13.48
CA ARG A 302 18.23 1.34 13.36
C ARG A 302 18.14 2.10 14.69
N ARG A 303 19.24 2.76 15.08
CA ARG A 303 19.37 3.46 16.37
C ARG A 303 18.23 4.45 16.63
N HIS A 304 17.84 5.24 15.63
CA HIS A 304 16.78 6.24 15.80
C HIS A 304 15.39 5.59 16.02
N ILE A 305 15.13 4.42 15.44
CA ILE A 305 13.90 3.67 15.67
C ILE A 305 13.90 3.08 17.07
N LYS A 306 15.01 2.43 17.45
CA LYS A 306 15.20 1.90 18.81
C LYS A 306 15.00 2.96 19.90
N GLN A 307 15.41 4.20 19.65
CA GLN A 307 15.38 5.29 20.63
C GLN A 307 14.08 6.11 20.62
N ARG A 308 13.52 6.37 19.43
CA ARG A 308 12.40 7.32 19.26
C ARG A 308 11.07 6.64 18.92
N TYR A 309 11.11 5.48 18.27
CA TYR A 309 9.92 4.77 17.79
C TYR A 309 9.89 3.29 18.23
N PRO A 310 10.20 2.95 19.50
CA PRO A 310 10.27 1.55 19.92
C PRO A 310 8.92 0.83 19.77
N ARG A 311 7.79 1.52 19.99
CA ARG A 311 6.45 0.93 19.85
C ARG A 311 5.98 0.80 18.41
N ALA A 312 6.62 1.49 17.45
CA ALA A 312 6.34 1.26 16.03
C ALA A 312 6.71 -0.18 15.61
N VAL A 313 7.72 -0.79 16.25
CA VAL A 313 8.09 -2.19 16.00
C VAL A 313 6.98 -3.14 16.45
N HIS A 314 6.25 -2.81 17.53
CA HIS A 314 5.08 -3.60 17.95
C HIS A 314 3.95 -3.53 16.93
N ALA A 315 3.69 -2.33 16.39
CA ALA A 315 2.69 -2.13 15.35
C ALA A 315 3.05 -2.93 14.08
N LEU A 316 4.32 -2.95 13.68
CA LEU A 316 4.79 -3.76 12.54
C LEU A 316 4.66 -5.27 12.81
N GLU A 317 4.97 -5.73 14.02
CA GLU A 317 4.80 -7.14 14.40
C GLU A 317 3.31 -7.53 14.46
N ALA A 318 2.43 -6.63 14.90
CA ALA A 318 0.99 -6.84 14.85
C ALA A 318 0.50 -7.00 13.41
N LEU A 319 0.91 -6.11 12.49
CA LEU A 319 0.62 -6.22 11.06
C LEU A 319 1.18 -7.49 10.44
N ARG A 320 2.39 -7.92 10.84
CA ARG A 320 3.00 -9.17 10.37
C ARG A 320 2.15 -10.38 10.73
N ARG A 321 1.59 -10.41 11.95
CA ARG A 321 0.73 -11.52 12.39
C ARG A 321 -0.62 -11.56 11.70
N THR A 322 -1.08 -10.44 11.12
CA THR A 322 -2.30 -10.38 10.30
C THR A 322 -2.07 -10.66 8.81
N LEU A 323 -0.85 -11.04 8.41
CA LEU A 323 -0.56 -11.38 7.02
C LEU A 323 -1.36 -12.61 6.59
N THR A 324 -2.18 -12.44 5.55
CA THR A 324 -2.97 -13.52 4.95
C THR A 324 -2.48 -13.79 3.53
N PRO A 325 -2.39 -15.06 3.10
CA PRO A 325 -1.99 -15.37 1.73
C PRO A 325 -3.04 -14.85 0.76
N VAL A 326 -2.60 -14.18 -0.30
CA VAL A 326 -3.49 -13.76 -1.38
C VAL A 326 -3.75 -15.00 -2.25
N PRO A 327 -5.02 -15.42 -2.44
CA PRO A 327 -5.31 -16.55 -3.31
C PRO A 327 -4.74 -16.27 -4.69
N GLU A 328 -4.02 -17.24 -5.25
CA GLU A 328 -3.58 -17.12 -6.64
C GLU A 328 -4.83 -16.98 -7.51
N ARG A 329 -4.94 -15.86 -8.25
CA ARG A 329 -5.87 -15.81 -9.38
C ARG A 329 -5.54 -17.02 -10.23
N GLN A 330 -6.46 -17.98 -10.29
CA GLN A 330 -6.34 -19.12 -11.19
C GLN A 330 -6.26 -18.55 -12.60
N LYS A 331 -5.04 -18.48 -13.14
CA LYS A 331 -4.81 -18.22 -14.56
C LYS A 331 -5.50 -19.35 -15.32
N GLY A 332 -6.77 -19.18 -15.68
CA GLY A 332 -7.53 -20.23 -16.37
C GLY A 332 -9.06 -20.23 -16.18
N ARG A 333 -9.64 -19.48 -15.23
CA ARG A 333 -11.09 -19.22 -15.27
C ARG A 333 -11.34 -17.98 -16.13
N GLY A 334 -11.60 -18.20 -17.41
CA GLY A 334 -12.03 -17.18 -18.38
C GLY A 334 -13.42 -16.62 -18.11
N ASP A 335 -13.71 -16.25 -16.86
CA ASP A 335 -14.96 -15.59 -16.43
C ASP A 335 -14.77 -14.08 -16.23
N GLU A 336 -13.53 -13.55 -16.30
CA GLU A 336 -13.38 -12.15 -16.74
C GLU A 336 -13.68 -12.22 -18.25
N PRO A 337 -14.79 -11.62 -18.75
CA PRO A 337 -14.90 -11.45 -20.18
C PRO A 337 -13.62 -10.77 -20.61
N ASP A 338 -12.86 -11.40 -21.49
CA ASP A 338 -12.00 -10.66 -22.38
C ASP A 338 -12.94 -9.71 -23.10
N VAL A 339 -13.12 -8.53 -22.50
CA VAL A 339 -13.60 -7.35 -23.18
C VAL A 339 -12.43 -6.91 -24.08
N HIS A 340 -12.03 -7.81 -24.97
CA HIS A 340 -11.53 -7.45 -26.26
C HIS A 340 -12.71 -6.78 -26.96
N TRP A 341 -12.90 -5.49 -26.68
CA TRP A 341 -13.45 -4.61 -27.69
C TRP A 341 -12.42 -4.58 -28.81
N GLU A 342 -12.33 -5.65 -29.61
CA GLU A 342 -11.93 -5.51 -30.99
C GLU A 342 -12.98 -4.60 -31.62
N ALA A 343 -12.79 -3.29 -31.47
CA ALA A 343 -13.39 -2.31 -32.33
C ALA A 343 -12.78 -2.59 -33.70
N LYS A 344 -13.35 -3.59 -34.40
CA LYS A 344 -13.03 -3.88 -35.79
C LYS A 344 -13.20 -2.56 -36.51
N THR A 345 -12.09 -1.98 -36.97
CA THR A 345 -12.11 -0.87 -37.91
C THR A 345 -13.13 -1.24 -38.98
N PRO A 346 -14.20 -0.45 -39.18
CA PRO A 346 -15.28 -0.85 -40.06
C PRO A 346 -14.71 -1.25 -41.42
N GLN A 347 -15.16 -2.38 -41.98
CA GLN A 347 -14.61 -2.95 -43.21
C GLN A 347 -14.53 -1.92 -44.35
N TRP A 348 -15.47 -0.97 -44.40
CA TRP A 348 -15.47 0.12 -45.39
C TRP A 348 -14.23 1.02 -45.34
N VAL A 349 -13.53 1.12 -44.20
CA VAL A 349 -12.25 1.84 -44.09
C VAL A 349 -11.15 1.09 -44.83
N TYR A 350 -11.08 -0.23 -44.69
CA TYR A 350 -10.16 -1.07 -45.46
C TYR A 350 -10.52 -1.08 -46.95
N ASP A 351 -11.81 -1.13 -47.28
CA ASP A 351 -12.28 -1.13 -48.66
C ASP A 351 -11.98 0.21 -49.35
N ALA A 352 -12.09 1.35 -48.64
CA ALA A 352 -11.72 2.67 -49.14
C ALA A 352 -10.20 2.86 -49.31
N ILE A 353 -9.40 2.05 -48.62
CA ILE A 353 -7.92 2.03 -48.68
C ILE A 353 -7.41 1.11 -49.79
N SER A 354 -8.17 0.07 -50.14
CA SER A 354 -7.73 -1.01 -51.03
C SER A 354 -8.09 -0.79 -52.50
N ASP A 355 -8.86 0.25 -52.82
CA ASP A 355 -9.24 0.57 -54.20
C ASP A 355 -8.13 1.44 -54.85
N PRO A 356 -7.40 0.95 -55.86
CA PRO A 356 -6.21 1.63 -56.37
C PRO A 356 -6.59 2.88 -57.17
N ILE A 357 -6.36 4.05 -56.58
CA ILE A 357 -6.26 5.29 -57.34
C ILE A 357 -4.88 5.28 -58.00
N GLU A 358 -4.82 5.01 -59.31
CA GLU A 358 -3.59 4.92 -60.14
C GLU A 358 -2.80 6.25 -60.28
N ARG A 359 -2.71 7.10 -59.25
CA ARG A 359 -1.89 8.31 -59.27
C ARG A 359 -1.17 8.54 -57.94
N GLU A 360 0.16 8.64 -58.03
CA GLU A 360 1.09 8.96 -56.93
C GLU A 360 1.03 7.97 -55.75
N GLU A 361 1.30 6.69 -56.05
CA GLU A 361 1.25 5.56 -55.11
C GLU A 361 2.07 5.77 -53.82
N ASP A 362 3.24 6.40 -53.88
CA ASP A 362 4.11 6.53 -52.71
C ASP A 362 3.56 7.52 -51.65
N GLN A 363 2.95 8.64 -52.06
CA GLN A 363 2.44 9.64 -51.12
C GLN A 363 1.09 9.24 -50.52
N ILE A 364 0.24 8.57 -51.29
CA ILE A 364 -1.08 8.11 -50.82
C ILE A 364 -0.92 6.97 -49.81
N THR A 365 0.06 6.08 -50.02
CA THR A 365 0.35 4.96 -49.12
C THR A 365 0.79 5.43 -47.73
N ASP A 366 1.67 6.43 -47.64
CA ASP A 366 2.09 7.01 -46.35
C ASP A 366 0.94 7.71 -45.60
N ILE A 367 0.05 8.40 -46.32
CA ILE A 367 -1.14 9.02 -45.75
C ILE A 367 -2.10 7.97 -45.20
N ILE A 368 -2.28 6.87 -45.94
CA ILE A 368 -3.14 5.75 -45.56
C ILE A 368 -2.62 5.04 -44.31
N TYR A 369 -1.33 4.68 -44.27
CA TYR A 369 -0.75 4.03 -43.09
C TYR A 369 -0.74 4.97 -41.87
N GLY A 370 -0.45 6.25 -42.07
CA GLY A 370 -0.54 7.26 -41.01
C GLY A 370 -1.95 7.44 -40.44
N LEU A 371 -2.98 7.38 -41.30
CA LEU A 371 -4.39 7.43 -40.88
C LEU A 371 -4.83 6.14 -40.18
N ALA A 372 -4.39 4.98 -40.65
CA ALA A 372 -4.69 3.70 -40.03
C ALA A 372 -4.10 3.61 -38.61
N ASP A 373 -2.83 3.97 -38.43
CA ASP A 373 -2.17 4.01 -37.11
C ASP A 373 -2.81 5.04 -36.17
N ALA A 374 -3.23 6.19 -36.70
CA ALA A 374 -3.95 7.20 -35.91
C ALA A 374 -5.32 6.69 -35.47
N LEU A 375 -6.11 6.12 -36.40
CA LEU A 375 -7.44 5.58 -36.10
C LEU A 375 -7.38 4.41 -35.12
N ASP A 376 -6.40 3.52 -35.25
CA ASP A 376 -6.21 2.40 -34.32
C ASP A 376 -5.77 2.89 -32.92
N SER A 377 -4.95 3.94 -32.85
CA SER A 377 -4.63 4.60 -31.58
C SER A 377 -5.87 5.24 -30.92
N TYR A 378 -6.83 5.73 -31.72
CA TYR A 378 -8.04 6.38 -31.22
C TYR A 378 -9.11 5.39 -30.76
N THR A 379 -9.31 4.28 -31.46
CA THR A 379 -10.24 3.22 -31.03
C THR A 379 -9.86 2.65 -29.67
N HIS A 380 -8.55 2.50 -29.38
CA HIS A 380 -8.05 2.10 -28.07
C HIS A 380 -8.17 3.21 -26.99
N GLY A 381 -8.20 4.49 -27.39
CA GLY A 381 -8.31 5.64 -26.48
C GLY A 381 -9.72 5.92 -25.95
N VAL A 382 -10.77 5.61 -26.72
CA VAL A 382 -12.19 5.83 -26.34
C VAL A 382 -12.58 5.05 -25.08
N ALA A 383 -12.04 3.84 -24.89
CA ALA A 383 -12.28 3.04 -23.69
C ALA A 383 -11.75 3.70 -22.41
N VAL A 384 -10.71 4.55 -22.51
CA VAL A 384 -10.12 5.25 -21.36
C VAL A 384 -10.85 6.55 -21.04
N ALA A 385 -11.44 7.22 -22.04
CA ALA A 385 -12.17 8.48 -21.84
C ALA A 385 -13.55 8.25 -21.21
N HIS A 386 -14.24 7.17 -21.57
CA HIS A 386 -15.56 6.84 -21.02
C HIS A 386 -15.52 6.47 -19.51
N ASP A 387 -14.36 5.98 -19.03
CA ASP A 387 -14.06 5.73 -17.61
C ASP A 387 -13.66 7.00 -16.82
N LEU A 388 -13.47 8.15 -17.49
CA LEU A 388 -13.09 9.43 -16.85
C LEU A 388 -14.28 10.38 -16.63
N GLU A 389 -15.40 10.15 -17.32
CA GLU A 389 -16.64 10.93 -17.16
C GLU A 389 -17.64 10.32 -16.16
N THR A 390 -17.45 9.06 -15.77
CA THR A 390 -18.17 8.38 -14.67
C THR A 390 -17.30 8.30 -13.41
#